data_AF-A0A077AS39-F1
#
_entry.id   AF-A0A077AS39-F1
#
_cell.length_a   1.000
_cell.length_b   1.000
_cell.length_c   1.000
_cell.angle_alpha   90.00
_cell.angle_beta   90.00
_cell.angle_gamma   90.00
#
_symmetry.space_group_name_H-M   'P 1'
#
loop_
_entity.id
_entity.type
_entity.pdbx_description
1 polymer ?
#
loop_
_entity_poly.entity_id
_entity_poly.type
_entity_poly.pdbx_seq_one_letter_code
_entity_poly.pdbx_strand_id
1 'polypeptide(L)'
;MDRIFFSFYVLGSFGYSAPAPEFQDALCFDNQNEATKQNRKLRLAIEIYKATKRKYSDPHGIWDQHYLKENPEIEKSLKEFGEGKRGHSLARIQPEGKTAQALHDELVKEGFSWKAVPLLVDQGADKRYWKLNGEQTADEKDPDVVKMHIYTHRDGGMVRIKASGVPDKTAKYPKRVPHVVMAVLKNFDPAQCRGESCSYDTSYDNEAFKVTREGMAGPKAASIKYGFRYPFKNNTSYSQELNRLAEDIYMDLVHTNLKTNCPNLLE
;
A
#
# COMPACT_ATOMS: atom_id res chain seq x y z
N MET A 1 -7.20 -27.89 95.51
CA MET A 1 -7.57 -28.62 94.27
C MET A 1 -8.76 -27.88 93.70
N ASP A 2 -8.52 -26.90 92.82
CA ASP A 2 -9.58 -26.13 92.18
C ASP A 2 -9.52 -26.35 90.67
N ARG A 3 -10.61 -26.86 90.11
CA ARG A 3 -10.87 -26.97 88.67
C ARG A 3 -12.37 -26.82 88.48
N ILE A 4 -12.80 -25.79 87.75
CA ILE A 4 -14.04 -25.70 86.96
C ILE A 4 -13.84 -24.49 86.02
N PHE A 5 -13.40 -24.73 84.78
CA PHE A 5 -14.18 -24.85 83.54
C PHE A 5 -14.70 -23.51 82.98
N PHE A 6 -13.88 -22.91 82.11
CA PHE A 6 -14.30 -21.89 81.15
C PHE A 6 -15.02 -22.57 79.97
N SER A 7 -16.32 -22.29 79.79
CA SER A 7 -17.04 -22.63 78.56
C SER A 7 -16.80 -21.53 77.51
N PHE A 8 -16.08 -21.87 76.45
CA PHE A 8 -16.02 -21.08 75.22
C PHE A 8 -17.20 -21.45 74.32
N TYR A 9 -18.09 -20.49 74.07
CA TYR A 9 -19.04 -20.56 72.96
C TYR A 9 -18.30 -20.25 71.65
N VAL A 10 -18.08 -21.26 70.82
CA VAL A 10 -17.64 -21.09 69.43
C VAL A 10 -18.89 -20.80 68.59
N LEU A 11 -19.10 -19.54 68.24
CA LEU A 11 -20.05 -19.15 67.20
C LEU A 11 -19.44 -19.56 65.84
N GLY A 12 -19.81 -20.74 65.37
CA GLY A 12 -19.51 -21.19 64.01
C GLY A 12 -20.36 -20.42 63.00
N SER A 13 -19.79 -19.37 62.41
CA SER A 13 -20.37 -18.71 61.23
C SER A 13 -20.23 -19.64 60.03
N PHE A 14 -21.26 -20.43 59.74
CA PHE A 14 -21.39 -21.13 58.46
C PHE A 14 -21.70 -20.10 57.37
N GLY A 15 -20.66 -19.53 56.78
CA GLY A 15 -20.76 -18.81 55.52
C GLY A 15 -21.11 -19.80 54.42
N TYR A 16 -22.40 -19.96 54.12
CA TYR A 16 -22.84 -20.55 52.86
C TYR A 16 -22.41 -19.61 51.73
N SER A 17 -21.21 -19.80 51.18
CA SER A 17 -20.88 -19.24 49.89
C SER A 17 -21.78 -19.92 48.87
N ALA A 18 -22.78 -19.19 48.37
CA ALA A 18 -23.56 -19.65 47.23
C ALA A 18 -22.57 -20.03 46.11
N PRO A 19 -22.71 -21.21 45.47
CA PRO A 19 -21.84 -21.58 44.37
C PRO A 19 -21.89 -20.48 43.32
N ALA A 20 -20.72 -20.08 42.82
CA ALA A 20 -20.63 -19.10 41.74
C ALA A 20 -21.53 -19.59 40.59
N PRO A 21 -22.29 -18.70 39.93
CA PRO A 21 -23.14 -19.10 38.81
C PRO A 21 -22.26 -19.75 37.75
N GLU A 22 -22.58 -20.99 37.43
CA GLU A 22 -21.93 -21.74 36.36
C GLU A 22 -22.53 -21.24 35.04
N PHE A 23 -21.78 -20.38 34.35
CA PHE A 23 -22.19 -19.89 33.04
C PHE A 23 -21.97 -20.96 31.99
N GLN A 24 -22.97 -21.15 31.13
CA GLN A 24 -22.82 -22.00 29.96
C GLN A 24 -21.67 -21.47 29.09
N ASP A 25 -20.82 -22.37 28.60
CA ASP A 25 -19.77 -22.02 27.65
C ASP A 25 -20.36 -21.27 26.45
N ALA A 26 -19.65 -20.23 26.01
CA ALA A 26 -20.07 -19.44 24.87
C ALA A 26 -20.17 -20.33 23.63
N LEU A 27 -21.26 -20.19 22.87
CA LEU A 27 -21.37 -20.82 21.56
C LEU A 27 -20.32 -20.22 20.62
N CYS A 28 -19.23 -20.96 20.41
CA CYS A 28 -18.18 -20.61 19.47
C CYS A 28 -18.55 -21.15 18.08
N PHE A 29 -18.89 -20.26 17.15
CA PHE A 29 -18.97 -20.63 15.74
C PHE A 29 -17.55 -20.67 15.14
N ASP A 30 -17.05 -21.86 14.80
CA ASP A 30 -15.73 -22.03 14.16
C ASP A 30 -15.66 -21.44 12.75
N ASN A 31 -16.81 -21.24 12.10
CA ASN A 31 -16.88 -20.66 10.77
C ASN A 31 -17.57 -19.29 10.82
N GLN A 32 -16.78 -18.21 10.72
CA GLN A 32 -17.35 -16.90 10.41
C GLN A 32 -18.06 -17.00 9.06
N ASN A 33 -19.36 -16.69 9.02
CA ASN A 33 -20.10 -16.65 7.77
C ASN A 33 -19.46 -15.63 6.80
N GLU A 34 -19.68 -15.81 5.50
CA GLU A 34 -19.06 -14.94 4.48
C GLU A 34 -19.41 -13.46 4.67
N ALA A 35 -20.61 -13.14 5.16
CA ALA A 35 -21.00 -11.76 5.45
C ALA A 35 -20.14 -11.12 6.55
N THR A 36 -19.79 -11.86 7.61
CA THR A 36 -18.90 -11.38 8.67
C THR A 36 -17.48 -11.14 8.14
N LYS A 37 -16.97 -12.02 7.28
CA LYS A 37 -15.67 -11.84 6.62
C LYS A 37 -15.65 -10.60 5.72
N GLN A 38 -16.70 -10.41 4.90
CA GLN A 38 -16.82 -9.23 4.04
C GLN A 38 -16.93 -7.93 4.85
N ASN A 39 -17.75 -7.91 5.91
CA ASN A 39 -17.87 -6.76 6.79
C ASN A 39 -16.53 -6.40 7.45
N ARG A 40 -15.74 -7.40 7.84
CA ARG A 40 -14.39 -7.18 8.38
C ARG A 40 -13.46 -6.58 7.33
N LYS A 41 -13.47 -7.10 6.09
CA LYS A 41 -12.69 -6.54 4.98
C LYS A 41 -13.05 -5.07 4.72
N LEU A 42 -14.34 -4.75 4.67
CA LEU A 42 -14.82 -3.38 4.47
C LEU A 42 -14.40 -2.43 5.61
N ARG A 43 -14.51 -2.87 6.88
CA ARG A 43 -14.06 -2.07 8.03
C ARG A 43 -12.57 -1.76 7.94
N LEU A 44 -11.75 -2.76 7.65
CA LEU A 44 -10.31 -2.56 7.49
C LEU A 44 -10.01 -1.63 6.30
N ALA A 45 -10.75 -1.77 5.19
CA ALA A 45 -10.60 -0.87 4.04
C ALA A 45 -10.88 0.58 4.39
N ILE A 46 -11.93 0.84 5.17
CA ILE A 46 -12.27 2.17 5.68
C ILE A 46 -11.16 2.70 6.60
N GLU A 47 -10.59 1.86 7.47
CA GLU A 47 -9.50 2.26 8.37
C GLU A 47 -8.24 2.66 7.62
N ILE A 48 -7.81 1.85 6.65
CA ILE A 48 -6.64 2.14 5.81
C ILE A 48 -6.87 3.42 5.00
N TYR A 49 -8.05 3.56 4.39
CA TYR A 49 -8.41 4.77 3.66
C TYR A 49 -8.41 6.03 4.54
N LYS A 50 -8.89 5.94 5.78
CA LYS A 50 -8.79 7.05 6.74
C LYS A 50 -7.34 7.34 7.12
N ALA A 51 -6.51 6.30 7.27
CA ALA A 51 -5.11 6.45 7.64
C ALA A 51 -4.27 7.11 6.53
N THR A 52 -4.56 6.87 5.25
CA THR A 52 -3.86 7.54 4.13
C THR A 52 -4.18 9.04 4.04
N LYS A 53 -5.36 9.47 4.52
CA LYS A 53 -5.75 10.89 4.54
C LYS A 53 -5.13 11.70 5.68
N ARG A 54 -4.54 11.03 6.67
CA ARG A 54 -3.89 11.73 7.80
C ARG A 54 -2.57 12.34 7.34
N LYS A 55 -2.14 13.40 8.03
CA LYS A 55 -0.80 13.98 7.81
C LYS A 55 0.26 12.90 8.09
N TYR A 56 1.39 12.97 7.38
CA TYR A 56 2.46 11.98 7.56
C TYR A 56 3.03 11.93 8.98
N SER A 57 2.90 13.03 9.75
CA SER A 57 3.33 13.14 11.14
C SER A 57 2.31 12.63 12.17
N ASP A 58 1.12 12.19 11.72
CA ASP A 58 0.11 11.61 12.61
C ASP A 58 0.51 10.15 12.95
N PRO A 59 0.69 9.80 14.24
CA PRO A 59 1.04 8.43 14.65
C PRO A 59 -0.04 7.40 14.31
N HIS A 60 -1.27 7.83 14.04
CA HIS A 60 -2.36 6.98 13.56
C HIS A 60 -2.50 6.98 12.04
N GLY A 61 -1.61 7.66 11.31
CA GLY A 61 -1.52 7.66 9.85
C GLY A 61 -1.01 6.34 9.26
N ILE A 62 -0.81 6.33 7.94
CA ILE A 62 -0.25 5.17 7.21
C ILE A 62 1.28 5.05 7.37
N TRP A 63 1.94 6.13 7.79
CA TRP A 63 3.38 6.24 7.93
C TRP A 63 3.86 5.80 9.30
N ASP A 64 4.87 4.93 9.30
CA ASP A 64 5.63 4.58 10.50
C ASP A 64 6.54 5.75 10.92
N GLN A 65 6.33 6.24 12.14
CA GLN A 65 7.04 7.44 12.63
C GLN A 65 8.51 7.16 12.97
N HIS A 66 8.88 5.90 13.25
CA HIS A 66 10.27 5.54 13.47
C HIS A 66 11.02 5.52 12.14
N TYR A 67 10.42 4.93 11.10
CA TYR A 67 10.96 4.96 9.75
C TYR A 67 11.21 6.40 9.27
N LEU A 68 10.25 7.31 9.45
CA LEU A 68 10.43 8.71 9.04
C LEU A 68 11.60 9.40 9.75
N LYS A 69 11.80 9.13 11.05
CA LYS A 69 12.95 9.65 11.81
C LYS A 69 14.28 9.12 11.29
N GLU A 70 14.33 7.87 10.85
CA GLU A 70 15.53 7.24 10.29
C GLU A 70 15.80 7.62 8.83
N ASN A 71 14.79 8.14 8.13
CA ASN A 71 14.85 8.50 6.71
C ASN A 71 14.42 9.98 6.50
N PRO A 72 15.19 10.95 7.01
CA PRO A 72 14.82 12.37 7.00
C PRO A 72 14.63 12.95 5.60
N GLU A 73 15.24 12.36 4.57
CA GLU A 73 15.04 12.75 3.18
C GLU A 73 13.62 12.41 2.67
N ILE A 74 13.01 11.35 3.20
CA ILE A 74 11.61 10.98 2.90
C ILE A 74 10.68 11.98 3.60
N GLU A 75 10.93 12.30 4.87
CA GLU A 75 10.17 13.31 5.60
C GLU A 75 10.24 14.68 4.92
N LYS A 76 11.43 15.11 4.48
CA LYS A 76 11.61 16.32 3.67
C LYS A 76 10.76 16.28 2.39
N SER A 77 10.78 15.16 1.67
CA SER A 77 10.00 14.99 0.45
C SER A 77 8.50 15.10 0.71
N LEU A 78 8.01 14.50 1.80
CA LEU A 78 6.60 14.55 2.22
C LEU A 78 6.18 15.98 2.59
N LYS A 79 7.03 16.71 3.31
CA LYS A 79 6.82 18.12 3.64
C LYS A 79 6.72 18.97 2.38
N GLU A 80 7.68 18.86 1.47
CA GLU A 80 7.70 19.62 0.22
C GLU A 80 6.50 19.29 -0.69
N PHE A 81 6.02 18.05 -0.68
CA PHE A 81 4.81 17.66 -1.38
C PHE A 81 3.55 18.30 -0.77
N GLY A 82 3.42 18.27 0.56
CA GLY A 82 2.32 18.94 1.26
C GLY A 82 2.31 20.47 1.09
N GLU A 83 3.48 21.07 0.85
CA GLU A 83 3.66 22.49 0.54
C GLU A 83 3.52 22.82 -0.96
N GLY A 84 3.29 21.81 -1.83
CA GLY A 84 3.18 22.00 -3.28
C GLY A 84 4.49 22.30 -4.01
N LYS A 85 5.65 22.15 -3.34
CA LYS A 85 6.98 22.40 -3.93
C LYS A 85 7.49 21.22 -4.76
N ARG A 86 7.03 20.01 -4.44
CA ARG A 86 7.46 18.75 -5.09
C ARG A 86 6.23 17.95 -5.53
N GLY A 87 6.26 17.42 -6.75
CA GLY A 87 5.23 16.52 -7.28
C GLY A 87 3.80 17.08 -7.32
N HIS A 88 3.62 18.41 -7.29
CA HIS A 88 2.30 19.04 -7.33
C HIS A 88 1.58 18.81 -8.66
N SER A 89 2.32 18.55 -9.74
CA SER A 89 1.80 18.15 -11.06
C SER A 89 0.87 16.94 -10.98
N LEU A 90 1.13 16.02 -10.05
CA LEU A 90 0.34 14.79 -9.87
C LEU A 90 -1.09 15.07 -9.39
N ALA A 91 -1.34 16.21 -8.73
CA ALA A 91 -2.68 16.55 -8.26
C ALA A 91 -3.69 16.78 -9.39
N ARG A 92 -3.21 17.04 -10.61
CA ARG A 92 -4.04 17.24 -11.81
C ARG A 92 -4.31 15.94 -12.57
N ILE A 93 -3.54 14.89 -12.29
CA ILE A 93 -3.63 13.63 -13.01
C ILE A 93 -4.71 12.77 -12.37
N GLN A 94 -5.73 12.42 -13.15
CA GLN A 94 -6.85 11.59 -12.68
C GLN A 94 -6.94 10.30 -13.50
N PRO A 95 -6.28 9.20 -13.09
CA PRO A 95 -6.20 8.01 -13.93
C PRO A 95 -7.47 7.15 -13.96
N GLU A 96 -8.32 7.27 -12.95
CA GLU A 96 -9.51 6.42 -12.81
C GLU A 96 -10.46 6.61 -14.01
N GLY A 97 -10.94 5.50 -14.56
CA GLY A 97 -11.81 5.50 -15.75
C GLY A 97 -11.13 5.80 -17.08
N LYS A 98 -9.81 6.09 -17.10
CA LYS A 98 -9.06 6.40 -18.34
C LYS A 98 -8.37 5.18 -18.93
N THR A 99 -8.28 5.14 -20.25
CA THR A 99 -7.40 4.20 -20.97
C THR A 99 -5.95 4.65 -20.87
N ALA A 100 -5.00 3.77 -21.19
CA ALA A 100 -3.58 4.14 -21.24
C ALA A 100 -3.31 5.29 -22.24
N GLN A 101 -4.00 5.31 -23.37
CA GLN A 101 -3.86 6.37 -24.38
C GLN A 101 -4.40 7.71 -23.87
N ALA A 102 -5.61 7.73 -23.30
CA ALA A 102 -6.19 8.97 -22.77
C ALA A 102 -5.34 9.57 -21.65
N LEU A 103 -4.75 8.71 -20.80
CA LEU A 103 -3.84 9.15 -19.75
C LEU A 103 -2.49 9.64 -20.30
N HIS A 104 -1.98 9.03 -21.38
CA HIS A 104 -0.79 9.52 -22.08
C HIS A 104 -1.00 10.95 -22.58
N ASP A 105 -2.11 11.19 -23.30
CA ASP A 105 -2.41 12.50 -23.89
C ASP A 105 -2.51 13.59 -22.81
N GLU A 106 -3.11 13.27 -21.66
CA GLU A 106 -3.20 14.15 -20.49
C GLU A 106 -1.82 14.44 -19.88
N LEU A 107 -0.98 13.41 -19.68
CA LEU A 107 0.35 13.58 -19.10
C LEU A 107 1.25 14.46 -19.98
N VAL A 108 1.22 14.24 -21.29
CA VAL A 108 1.95 15.09 -22.26
C VAL A 108 1.44 16.53 -22.19
N LYS A 109 0.12 16.73 -22.15
CA LYS A 109 -0.49 18.06 -22.01
C LYS A 109 -0.10 18.77 -20.72
N GLU A 110 0.02 18.05 -19.60
CA GLU A 110 0.48 18.59 -18.32
C GLU A 110 2.01 18.72 -18.23
N GLY A 111 2.73 18.53 -19.35
CA GLY A 111 4.18 18.80 -19.44
C GLY A 111 5.06 17.68 -18.90
N PHE A 112 4.56 16.46 -18.80
CA PHE A 112 5.40 15.31 -18.48
C PHE A 112 6.20 14.85 -19.70
N SER A 113 7.51 14.76 -19.51
CA SER A 113 8.40 14.00 -20.40
C SER A 113 8.18 12.50 -20.20
N TRP A 114 8.45 11.66 -21.21
CA TRP A 114 8.27 10.21 -21.05
C TRP A 114 9.25 9.37 -21.86
N LYS A 115 9.40 8.12 -21.43
CA LYS A 115 10.15 7.07 -22.14
C LYS A 115 9.48 5.71 -21.98
N ALA A 116 9.65 4.85 -22.96
CA ALA A 116 9.31 3.43 -22.84
C ALA A 116 10.53 2.65 -22.33
N VAL A 117 10.31 1.75 -21.38
CA VAL A 117 11.34 0.82 -20.89
C VAL A 117 10.80 -0.61 -20.89
N PRO A 118 11.64 -1.63 -21.13
CA PRO A 118 11.22 -3.02 -21.03
C PRO A 118 10.86 -3.35 -19.58
N LEU A 119 9.81 -4.15 -19.39
CA LEU A 119 9.34 -4.55 -18.06
C LEU A 119 10.19 -5.72 -17.55
N LEU A 120 11.05 -5.41 -16.57
CA LEU A 120 11.86 -6.39 -15.87
C LEU A 120 11.01 -7.36 -15.03
N VAL A 121 11.46 -8.62 -14.98
CA VAL A 121 10.93 -9.65 -14.08
C VAL A 121 11.33 -9.35 -12.64
N ASP A 122 12.62 -9.05 -12.43
CA ASP A 122 13.21 -8.68 -11.16
C ASP A 122 14.34 -7.65 -11.35
N GLN A 123 14.94 -7.21 -10.24
CA GLN A 123 16.10 -6.32 -10.24
C GLN A 123 17.42 -7.09 -10.00
N GLY A 124 17.46 -8.39 -10.35
CA GLY A 124 18.64 -9.23 -10.19
C GLY A 124 19.78 -8.88 -11.15
N ALA A 125 20.93 -9.55 -10.97
CA ALA A 125 22.07 -9.40 -11.86
C ALA A 125 21.76 -9.89 -13.29
N ASP A 126 20.98 -10.97 -13.39
CA ASP A 126 20.54 -11.54 -14.67
C ASP A 126 19.20 -10.93 -15.08
N LYS A 127 19.28 -9.82 -15.82
CA LYS A 127 18.09 -9.10 -16.29
C LYS A 127 17.25 -9.99 -17.21
N ARG A 128 16.02 -10.26 -16.77
CA ARG A 128 14.98 -10.95 -17.54
C ARG A 128 13.81 -10.00 -17.76
N TYR A 129 13.14 -10.12 -18.89
CA TYR A 129 12.03 -9.26 -19.29
C TYR A 129 10.79 -10.09 -19.59
N TRP A 130 9.62 -9.58 -19.21
CA TRP A 130 8.35 -10.20 -19.49
C TRP A 130 7.96 -10.06 -20.96
N LYS A 131 7.56 -11.16 -21.59
CA LYS A 131 6.90 -11.20 -22.90
C LYS A 131 5.37 -11.11 -22.74
N LEU A 132 4.66 -10.63 -23.77
CA LEU A 132 3.20 -10.50 -23.79
C LEU A 132 2.46 -11.83 -23.53
N ASN A 133 3.05 -12.96 -23.93
CA ASN A 133 2.52 -14.31 -23.71
C ASN A 133 2.77 -14.85 -22.27
N GLY A 134 3.48 -14.12 -21.42
CA GLY A 134 3.85 -14.53 -20.07
C GLY A 134 5.17 -15.31 -19.97
N GLU A 135 5.90 -15.49 -21.06
CA GLU A 135 7.26 -16.01 -21.03
C GLU A 135 8.27 -14.93 -20.62
N GLN A 136 9.51 -15.34 -20.38
CA GLN A 136 10.61 -14.45 -20.03
C GLN A 136 11.74 -14.57 -21.04
N THR A 137 12.31 -13.43 -21.43
CA THR A 137 13.47 -13.36 -22.33
C THR A 137 14.62 -12.58 -21.69
N ALA A 138 15.85 -12.86 -22.12
CA ALA A 138 17.02 -12.02 -21.80
C ALA A 138 17.25 -10.92 -22.84
N ASP A 139 16.60 -11.02 -24.02
CA ASP A 139 16.67 -10.00 -25.06
C ASP A 139 15.68 -8.87 -24.76
N GLU A 140 16.21 -7.70 -24.41
CA GLU A 140 15.40 -6.50 -24.14
C GLU A 140 14.71 -5.93 -25.39
N LYS A 141 15.18 -6.31 -26.59
CA LYS A 141 14.71 -5.80 -27.87
C LYS A 141 13.73 -6.73 -28.56
N ASP A 142 13.42 -7.90 -27.96
CA ASP A 142 12.40 -8.81 -28.46
C ASP A 142 11.06 -8.04 -28.62
N PRO A 143 10.43 -8.11 -29.81
CA PRO A 143 9.26 -7.30 -30.13
C PRO A 143 8.05 -7.59 -29.24
N ASP A 144 7.99 -8.77 -28.64
CA ASP A 144 6.91 -9.18 -27.74
C ASP A 144 7.16 -8.77 -26.28
N VAL A 145 8.26 -8.07 -25.98
CA VAL A 145 8.55 -7.60 -24.62
C VAL A 145 7.51 -6.57 -24.19
N VAL A 146 6.94 -6.78 -23.00
CA VAL A 146 6.04 -5.83 -22.37
C VAL A 146 6.80 -4.56 -22.03
N LYS A 147 6.25 -3.42 -22.46
CA LYS A 147 6.82 -2.10 -22.17
C LYS A 147 6.04 -1.41 -21.06
N MET A 148 6.79 -0.75 -20.17
CA MET A 148 6.28 0.22 -19.22
C MET A 148 6.63 1.61 -19.71
N HIS A 149 5.67 2.53 -19.65
CA HIS A 149 5.92 3.94 -19.94
C HIS A 149 6.16 4.68 -18.62
N ILE A 150 7.30 5.36 -18.53
CA ILE A 150 7.65 6.20 -17.38
C ILE A 150 7.57 7.65 -17.81
N TYR A 151 6.77 8.42 -17.08
CA TYR A 151 6.57 9.84 -17.26
C TYR A 151 7.19 10.58 -16.09
N THR A 152 7.89 11.68 -16.36
CA THR A 152 8.57 12.52 -15.36
C THR A 152 8.31 13.99 -15.61
N HIS A 153 8.01 14.73 -14.55
CA HIS A 153 7.76 16.16 -14.59
C HIS A 153 8.83 16.92 -13.80
N ARG A 154 9.09 18.18 -14.18
CA ARG A 154 10.19 19.00 -13.65
C ARG A 154 10.17 19.19 -12.12
N ASP A 155 9.01 19.03 -11.48
CA ASP A 155 8.80 19.16 -10.04
C ASP A 155 9.06 17.85 -9.26
N GLY A 156 9.57 16.81 -9.92
CA GLY A 156 9.85 15.50 -9.32
C GLY A 156 8.65 14.56 -9.28
N GLY A 157 7.52 14.91 -9.89
CA GLY A 157 6.40 14.00 -10.12
C GLY A 157 6.75 12.92 -11.14
N MET A 158 6.34 11.68 -10.88
CA MET A 158 6.55 10.54 -11.77
C MET A 158 5.29 9.68 -11.89
N VAL A 159 4.98 9.24 -13.11
CA VAL A 159 3.86 8.33 -13.40
C VAL A 159 4.38 7.13 -14.18
N ARG A 160 3.96 5.92 -13.80
CA ARG A 160 4.33 4.68 -14.50
C ARG A 160 3.09 3.96 -14.99
N ILE A 161 2.97 3.85 -16.30
CA ILE A 161 1.85 3.16 -16.97
C ILE A 161 2.34 1.79 -17.42
N LYS A 162 1.68 0.73 -16.93
CA LYS A 162 1.82 -0.64 -17.44
C LYS A 162 0.55 -0.99 -18.21
N ALA A 163 0.51 -0.62 -19.49
CA ALA A 163 -0.69 -0.68 -20.32
C ALA A 163 -1.16 -2.11 -20.61
N SER A 164 -0.25 -3.08 -20.64
CA SER A 164 -0.57 -4.51 -20.78
C SER A 164 -0.73 -5.22 -19.43
N GLY A 165 -0.57 -4.49 -18.32
CA GLY A 165 -0.40 -5.09 -17.00
C GLY A 165 0.90 -5.88 -16.87
N VAL A 166 0.89 -6.94 -16.06
CA VAL A 166 2.04 -7.84 -15.83
C VAL A 166 1.61 -9.26 -16.15
N PRO A 167 2.23 -9.93 -17.13
CA PRO A 167 1.80 -11.24 -17.59
C PRO A 167 2.30 -12.39 -16.69
N ASP A 168 2.46 -12.13 -15.40
CA ASP A 168 2.78 -13.12 -14.37
C ASP A 168 1.48 -13.58 -13.71
N LYS A 169 1.18 -14.88 -13.78
CA LYS A 169 -0.05 -15.46 -13.21
C LYS A 169 -0.12 -15.33 -11.69
N THR A 170 1.02 -15.19 -11.02
CA THR A 170 1.16 -15.09 -9.56
C THR A 170 1.30 -13.65 -9.06
N ALA A 171 1.55 -12.69 -9.96
CA ALA A 171 1.77 -11.31 -9.58
C ALA A 171 0.51 -10.67 -8.99
N LYS A 172 0.71 -10.02 -7.83
CA LYS A 172 -0.31 -9.22 -7.15
C LYS A 172 -0.06 -7.73 -7.31
N TYR A 173 1.17 -7.30 -7.01
CA TYR A 173 1.68 -5.94 -7.21
C TYR A 173 3.13 -6.02 -7.70
N PRO A 174 3.46 -5.47 -8.89
CA PRO A 174 2.57 -4.81 -9.84
C PRO A 174 1.44 -5.72 -10.35
N LYS A 175 0.29 -5.12 -10.72
CA LYS A 175 -0.95 -5.85 -11.02
C LYS A 175 -0.88 -6.54 -12.39
N ARG A 176 -1.57 -7.68 -12.49
CA ARG A 176 -1.80 -8.36 -13.78
C ARG A 176 -2.62 -7.54 -14.76
N VAL A 177 -3.58 -6.78 -14.25
CA VAL A 177 -4.41 -5.90 -15.07
C VAL A 177 -3.65 -4.62 -15.43
N PRO A 178 -4.01 -3.95 -16.54
CA PRO A 178 -3.50 -2.63 -16.87
C PRO A 178 -3.69 -1.65 -15.72
N HIS A 179 -2.62 -0.98 -15.33
CA HIS A 179 -2.62 -0.10 -14.18
C HIS A 179 -1.58 1.02 -14.32
N VAL A 180 -1.77 2.05 -13.51
CA VAL A 180 -0.84 3.14 -13.33
C VAL A 180 -0.41 3.24 -11.87
N VAL A 181 0.79 3.76 -11.66
CA VAL A 181 1.30 4.11 -10.34
C VAL A 181 1.88 5.52 -10.40
N MET A 182 1.51 6.36 -9.44
CA MET A 182 2.07 7.71 -9.27
C MET A 182 3.06 7.72 -8.11
N ALA A 183 4.15 8.45 -8.28
CA ALA A 183 5.26 8.48 -7.34
C ALA A 183 5.94 9.85 -7.33
N VAL A 184 6.63 10.14 -6.24
CA VAL A 184 7.46 11.34 -6.11
C VAL A 184 8.92 10.92 -6.00
N LEU A 185 9.78 11.56 -6.78
CA LEU A 185 11.23 11.31 -6.74
C LEU A 185 11.82 11.85 -5.43
N LYS A 186 12.78 11.11 -4.89
CA LYS A 186 13.56 11.42 -3.68
C LYS A 186 14.65 12.45 -4.00
N ASN A 187 15.43 12.20 -5.05
CA ASN A 187 16.44 13.10 -5.56
C ASN A 187 16.09 13.48 -7.00
N PHE A 188 16.00 14.77 -7.27
CA PHE A 188 15.90 15.31 -8.63
C PHE A 188 16.45 16.73 -8.64
N ASP A 189 17.04 17.13 -9.76
CA ASP A 189 17.46 18.51 -10.00
C ASP A 189 16.65 19.07 -11.17
N PRO A 190 15.78 20.08 -10.96
CA PRO A 190 15.00 20.70 -12.02
C PRO A 190 15.82 21.10 -13.26
N ALA A 191 17.11 21.42 -13.11
CA ALA A 191 17.99 21.78 -14.22
C ALA A 191 18.32 20.60 -15.16
N GLN A 192 18.12 19.36 -14.72
CA GLN A 192 18.21 18.16 -15.56
C GLN A 192 16.98 17.96 -16.45
N CYS A 193 15.95 18.81 -16.29
CA CYS A 193 14.84 18.87 -17.23
C CYS A 193 15.02 20.03 -18.21
N ARG A 194 15.19 19.71 -19.49
CA ARG A 194 15.39 20.67 -20.58
C ARG A 194 14.34 20.46 -21.66
N GLY A 195 13.45 21.43 -21.84
CA GLY A 195 12.32 21.31 -22.74
C GLY A 195 11.42 20.14 -22.35
N GLU A 196 11.19 19.22 -23.28
CA GLU A 196 10.33 18.04 -23.10
C GLU A 196 11.05 16.80 -22.57
N SER A 197 12.28 16.92 -22.07
CA SER A 197 13.07 15.79 -21.57
C SER A 197 13.61 16.03 -20.17
N CYS A 198 13.22 15.18 -19.21
CA CYS A 198 13.82 15.13 -17.89
C CYS A 198 14.67 13.84 -17.74
N SER A 199 15.98 14.00 -17.55
CA SER A 199 16.93 12.87 -17.42
C SER A 199 17.10 12.40 -15.98
N TYR A 200 16.00 12.27 -15.23
CA TYR A 200 16.04 11.87 -13.83
C TYR A 200 16.30 10.38 -13.65
N ASP A 201 16.92 10.01 -12.53
CA ASP A 201 16.91 8.62 -12.08
C ASP A 201 15.46 8.21 -11.74
N THR A 202 14.98 7.23 -12.48
CA THR A 202 13.60 6.71 -12.42
C THR A 202 13.56 5.31 -11.79
N SER A 203 14.67 4.88 -11.17
CA SER A 203 14.79 3.66 -10.39
C SER A 203 13.80 3.63 -9.22
N TYR A 204 13.52 2.43 -8.72
CA TYR A 204 12.68 2.25 -7.54
C TYR A 204 13.32 2.83 -6.26
N ASP A 205 14.65 2.92 -6.22
CA ASP A 205 15.41 3.42 -5.07
C ASP A 205 15.36 4.95 -4.95
N ASN A 206 15.21 5.63 -6.09
CA ASN A 206 14.99 7.07 -6.13
C ASN A 206 13.53 7.49 -5.94
N GLU A 207 12.62 6.56 -5.62
CA GLU A 207 11.27 6.92 -5.20
C GLU A 207 11.24 7.25 -3.71
N ALA A 208 10.77 8.45 -3.37
CA ALA A 208 10.52 8.80 -1.98
C ALA A 208 9.27 8.07 -1.48
N PHE A 209 8.17 8.20 -2.22
CA PHE A 209 6.88 7.66 -1.84
C PHE A 209 5.95 7.57 -3.06
N LYS A 210 4.78 6.97 -2.85
CA LYS A 210 3.72 6.82 -3.83
C LYS A 210 2.57 7.77 -3.54
N VAL A 211 1.83 8.12 -4.57
CA VAL A 211 0.63 8.93 -4.45
C VAL A 211 -0.58 8.04 -4.74
N THR A 212 -1.53 7.98 -3.80
CA THR A 212 -2.79 7.24 -4.00
C THR A 212 -3.65 7.89 -5.09
N ARG A 213 -4.65 7.18 -5.59
CA ARG A 213 -5.60 7.74 -6.56
C ARG A 213 -6.32 9.01 -6.08
N GLU A 214 -6.43 9.21 -4.77
CA GLU A 214 -7.00 10.41 -4.14
C GLU A 214 -5.98 11.53 -3.89
N GLY A 215 -4.74 11.37 -4.38
CA GLY A 215 -3.70 12.39 -4.25
C GLY A 215 -2.96 12.38 -2.91
N MET A 216 -3.08 11.32 -2.10
CA MET A 216 -2.45 11.24 -0.79
C MET A 216 -1.07 10.59 -0.86
N ALA A 217 -0.08 11.13 -0.13
CA ALA A 217 1.26 10.56 -0.08
C ALA A 217 1.32 9.34 0.88
N GLY A 218 1.83 8.22 0.39
CA GLY A 218 1.97 6.98 1.17
C GLY A 218 3.25 6.19 0.85
N PRO A 219 3.65 5.26 1.75
CA PRO A 219 4.82 4.38 1.58
C PRO A 219 4.96 3.75 0.20
N LYS A 220 6.19 3.65 -0.32
CA LYS A 220 6.38 3.16 -1.69
C LYS A 220 6.03 1.69 -1.93
N ALA A 221 5.90 0.93 -0.86
CA ALA A 221 5.26 -0.37 -0.80
C ALA A 221 4.71 -0.60 0.62
N ALA A 222 3.80 -1.57 0.74
CA ALA A 222 3.19 -1.96 2.00
C ALA A 222 4.14 -2.80 2.87
N SER A 223 5.24 -2.20 3.32
CA SER A 223 6.21 -2.86 4.18
C SER A 223 6.82 -1.87 5.17
N ILE A 224 7.16 -2.34 6.38
CA ILE A 224 7.91 -1.56 7.38
C ILE A 224 9.21 -1.02 6.78
N LYS A 225 9.87 -1.78 5.89
CA LYS A 225 11.11 -1.36 5.19
C LYS A 225 10.95 -0.04 4.43
N TYR A 226 9.72 0.31 4.06
CA TYR A 226 9.40 1.52 3.31
C TYR A 226 8.47 2.48 4.07
N GLY A 227 8.32 2.27 5.39
CA GLY A 227 7.55 3.14 6.27
C GLY A 227 6.06 2.84 6.35
N PHE A 228 5.60 1.67 5.90
CA PHE A 228 4.22 1.26 6.12
C PHE A 228 3.98 0.85 7.56
N ARG A 229 3.04 1.53 8.23
CA ARG A 229 2.62 1.20 9.59
C ARG A 229 1.54 0.13 9.57
N TYR A 230 1.85 -1.04 10.12
CA TYR A 230 0.84 -2.07 10.31
C TYR A 230 -0.22 -1.65 11.34
N PRO A 231 -1.52 -1.83 11.04
CA PRO A 231 -2.59 -1.56 11.99
C PRO A 231 -2.58 -2.52 13.19
N PHE A 232 -2.09 -3.75 13.01
CA PHE A 232 -2.07 -4.79 14.05
C PHE A 232 -0.64 -5.23 14.38
N LYS A 233 -0.39 -5.67 15.62
CA LYS A 233 0.89 -6.29 16.01
C LYS A 233 1.00 -7.69 15.40
N ASN A 234 2.14 -8.01 14.75
CA ASN A 234 2.38 -9.28 14.05
C ASN A 234 2.69 -10.48 14.99
N ASN A 235 1.98 -10.60 16.12
CA ASN A 235 2.23 -11.62 17.13
C ASN A 235 1.27 -12.82 17.09
N THR A 236 0.22 -12.78 16.25
CA THR A 236 -0.70 -13.90 16.05
C THR A 236 -0.91 -14.15 14.56
N SER A 237 -1.27 -15.39 14.18
CA SER A 237 -1.63 -15.75 12.81
C SER A 237 -2.77 -14.89 12.27
N TYR A 238 -3.75 -14.60 13.12
CA TYR A 238 -4.89 -13.77 12.79
C TYR A 238 -4.49 -12.30 12.53
N SER A 239 -3.64 -11.70 13.38
CA SER A 239 -3.11 -10.36 13.13
C SER A 239 -2.29 -10.29 11.84
N GLN A 240 -1.52 -11.33 11.54
CA GLN A 240 -0.75 -11.42 10.29
C GLN A 240 -1.66 -11.47 9.06
N GLU A 241 -2.77 -12.22 9.13
CA GLU A 241 -3.78 -12.25 8.05
C GLU A 241 -4.39 -10.87 7.81
N LEU A 242 -4.79 -10.17 8.88
CA LEU A 242 -5.31 -8.81 8.79
C LEU A 242 -4.29 -7.84 8.21
N ASN A 243 -3.02 -7.96 8.59
CA ASN A 243 -1.98 -7.09 8.07
C ASN A 243 -1.71 -7.35 6.58
N ARG A 244 -1.73 -8.61 6.10
CA ARG A 244 -1.66 -8.90 4.65
C ARG A 244 -2.83 -8.27 3.90
N LEU A 245 -4.04 -8.34 4.46
CA LEU A 245 -5.19 -7.69 3.86
C LEU A 245 -5.06 -6.15 3.86
N ALA A 246 -4.50 -5.56 4.92
CA ALA A 246 -4.21 -4.12 4.96
C ALA A 246 -3.18 -3.71 3.89
N GLU A 247 -2.15 -4.54 3.67
CA GLU A 247 -1.17 -4.33 2.60
C GLU A 247 -1.86 -4.29 1.23
N ASP A 248 -2.73 -5.25 0.94
CA ASP A 248 -3.47 -5.33 -0.32
C ASP A 248 -4.34 -4.10 -0.55
N ILE A 249 -5.15 -3.75 0.45
CA ILE A 249 -6.03 -2.57 0.41
C ILE A 249 -5.21 -1.32 0.12
N TYR A 250 -4.09 -1.14 0.81
CA TYR A 250 -3.21 0.01 0.59
C TYR A 250 -2.62 0.01 -0.82
N MET A 251 -2.11 -1.13 -1.28
CA MET A 251 -1.51 -1.23 -2.61
C MET A 251 -2.54 -1.02 -3.73
N ASP A 252 -3.80 -1.38 -3.51
CA ASP A 252 -4.90 -1.06 -4.42
C ASP A 252 -5.20 0.44 -4.51
N LEU A 253 -5.03 1.20 -3.43
CA LEU A 253 -5.14 2.68 -3.47
C LEU A 253 -4.01 3.32 -4.26
N VAL A 254 -2.82 2.70 -4.28
CA VAL A 254 -1.62 3.17 -4.99
C VAL A 254 -1.59 2.74 -6.46
N HIS A 255 -2.20 1.60 -6.79
CA HIS A 255 -2.23 1.04 -8.13
C HIS A 255 -3.62 1.23 -8.75
N THR A 256 -3.80 2.33 -9.47
CA THR A 256 -5.07 2.62 -10.15
C THR A 256 -5.21 1.79 -11.41
N ASN A 257 -6.27 0.99 -11.49
CA ASN A 257 -6.57 0.23 -12.71
C ASN A 257 -6.94 1.19 -13.84
N LEU A 258 -6.47 0.88 -15.05
CA LEU A 258 -6.84 1.62 -16.25
C LEU A 258 -8.05 0.95 -16.91
N LYS A 259 -8.89 1.77 -17.53
CA LYS A 259 -9.97 1.28 -18.38
C LYS A 259 -9.36 0.54 -19.56
N THR A 260 -9.89 -0.64 -19.84
CA THR A 260 -9.53 -1.44 -21.01
C THR A 260 -10.74 -1.61 -21.89
N ASN A 261 -10.52 -1.91 -23.18
CA ASN A 261 -11.60 -2.29 -24.09
C ASN A 261 -11.91 -3.80 -24.01
N CYS A 262 -11.30 -4.53 -23.07
CA CYS A 262 -11.64 -5.93 -22.85
C CYS A 262 -13.02 -6.00 -22.20
N PRO A 263 -13.90 -6.94 -22.62
CA PRO A 263 -15.16 -7.17 -21.95
C PRO A 263 -14.90 -7.44 -20.47
N ASN A 264 -15.56 -6.69 -19.59
CA ASN A 264 -15.50 -6.96 -18.16
C ASN A 264 -16.26 -8.27 -17.92
N LEU A 265 -15.59 -9.30 -17.36
CA LEU A 265 -16.26 -10.58 -17.02
C LEU A 265 -17.30 -10.45 -15.89
N LEU A 266 -17.56 -9.22 -15.42
CA LEU A 266 -18.45 -8.87 -14.31
C LEU A 266 -19.50 -7.81 -14.70
N GLU A 267 -19.59 -7.45 -15.98
CA GLU A 267 -20.72 -6.68 -16.56
C GLU A 267 -21.58 -7.58 -17.46
#